data_AF-A0AAU3W7R2-F1
#
_entry.id   AF-A0AAU3W7R2-F1
#
_cell.length_a   1.000
_cell.length_b   1.000
_cell.length_c   1.000
_cell.angle_alpha   90.00
_cell.angle_beta   90.00
_cell.angle_gamma   90.00
#
_symmetry.space_group_name_H-M   'P 1'
#
loop_
_entity.id
_entity.type
_entity.pdbx_description
1 polymer ?
#
loop_
_entity_poly.entity_id
_entity_poly.type
_entity_poly.pdbx_seq_one_letter_code
_entity_poly.pdbx_strand_id
1 'polypeptide(L)'
;MRHARFYGRGKELIVRDRQSRERRYTVGEGGIVRAVFVPPADSGTAVKGPSADRWGVVDFEGADEKTILQVPLAEWLPEAGVVGLLHLSPSQCLDRTGLRRLVTDLGIPLKESPEPGQRSEDQPSAARPDHAVHRDLPAWHNWARGIGMLVWFVSFLVVPMTGNGSAWTALVASAALLLVPGADLVVRLAQRSRGRKDTSLAGAEIVVPDPEAGGGATRRFCGTAAVRVLPRDVVLTDTLGAERWIPRGGVYGVSKLVRLTHPTSGAVLGVEFRDGANASRALLPWAWWFAGPQGQEAWSKLVTALGVPVSDEKVRHAQKADTWWQNHELAADARRMSPMDAKEARTETSWHSSVIGGGEPIIVPVFAALLLPQLVSDDWPSRVAGVLAALTVVAELAPVVAHQLTARLNLDRPAAPESP
;
A
#
# COMPACT_ATOMS: atom_id res chain seq x y z
N MET A 1 -8.62 -0.49 6.40
CA MET A 1 -7.46 0.06 7.14
C MET A 1 -7.63 1.58 7.17
N ARG A 2 -7.47 2.27 8.30
CA ARG A 2 -7.61 3.74 8.34
C ARG A 2 -6.48 4.39 7.54
N HIS A 3 -6.83 5.15 6.50
CA HIS A 3 -5.85 5.91 5.73
C HIS A 3 -5.18 6.95 6.63
N ALA A 4 -3.90 7.18 6.38
CA ALA A 4 -3.23 8.33 6.94
C ALA A 4 -3.91 9.61 6.42
N ARG A 5 -4.10 10.63 7.26
CA ARG A 5 -4.80 11.85 6.85
C ARG A 5 -4.08 13.08 7.38
N PHE A 6 -4.04 14.12 6.54
CA PHE A 6 -3.81 15.47 6.99
C PHE A 6 -5.15 16.17 7.16
N TYR A 7 -5.30 16.90 8.27
CA TYR A 7 -6.46 17.75 8.47
C TYR A 7 -6.13 18.89 9.43
N GLY A 8 -6.83 20.01 9.24
CA GLY A 8 -6.76 21.16 10.12
C GLY A 8 -7.74 21.02 11.28
N ARG A 9 -7.31 21.43 12.48
CA ARG A 9 -8.20 21.62 13.63
C ARG A 9 -7.85 22.92 14.33
N GLY A 10 -8.60 23.99 14.04
CA GLY A 10 -8.24 25.32 14.53
C GLY A 10 -6.90 25.76 13.94
N LYS A 11 -5.93 26.08 14.80
CA LYS A 11 -4.55 26.44 14.42
C LYS A 11 -3.57 25.27 14.48
N GLU A 12 -4.05 24.04 14.30
CA GLU A 12 -3.19 22.85 14.30
C GLU A 12 -3.29 22.13 12.96
N LEU A 13 -2.13 21.77 12.40
CA LEU A 13 -2.01 20.76 11.37
C LEU A 13 -1.86 19.40 12.06
N ILE A 14 -2.79 18.49 11.80
CA ILE A 14 -2.77 17.15 12.38
C ILE A 14 -2.43 16.14 11.29
N VAL A 15 -1.40 15.34 11.56
CA VAL A 15 -0.96 14.23 10.73
C VAL A 15 -1.32 12.94 11.44
N ARG A 16 -2.28 12.20 10.89
CA ARG A 16 -2.60 10.86 11.37
C ARG A 16 -1.94 9.85 10.45
N ASP A 17 -1.12 8.95 10.99
CA ASP A 17 -0.52 7.86 10.19
C ASP A 17 -1.49 6.68 9.99
N ARG A 18 -1.09 5.69 9.18
CA ARG A 18 -1.87 4.44 8.97
C ARG A 18 -2.05 3.62 10.25
N GLN A 19 -1.23 3.86 11.27
CA GLN A 19 -1.35 3.24 12.59
C GLN A 19 -2.30 4.01 13.52
N SER A 20 -3.00 5.03 13.01
CA SER A 20 -3.86 5.96 13.75
C SER A 20 -3.14 6.76 14.82
N ARG A 21 -1.82 6.91 14.74
CA ARG A 21 -1.06 7.81 15.61
C ARG A 21 -1.21 9.22 15.07
N GLU A 22 -1.59 10.14 15.93
CA GLU A 22 -1.68 11.56 15.60
C GLU A 22 -0.41 12.28 16.03
N ARG A 23 0.13 13.08 15.12
CA ARG A 23 1.11 14.13 15.42
C ARG A 23 0.44 15.47 15.15
N ARG A 24 0.67 16.43 16.03
CA ARG A 24 0.05 17.75 15.96
C ARG A 24 1.14 18.79 15.86
N TYR A 25 0.97 19.69 14.90
CA TYR A 25 1.90 20.78 14.63
C TYR A 25 1.12 22.09 14.74
N THR A 26 1.57 22.97 15.61
CA THR A 26 0.98 24.31 15.75
C THR A 26 1.24 25.13 14.50
N VAL A 27 0.25 25.92 14.07
CA VAL A 27 0.34 26.84 12.93
C VAL A 27 0.41 28.27 13.45
N GLY A 28 1.41 29.03 12.97
CA GLY A 28 1.69 30.40 13.37
C GLY A 28 2.96 30.53 14.22
N GLU A 29 3.00 31.58 15.05
CA GLU A 29 4.15 31.91 15.89
C GLU A 29 4.51 30.75 16.83
N GLY A 30 5.75 30.26 16.76
CA GLY A 30 6.23 29.11 17.54
C GLY A 30 5.97 27.73 16.91
N GLY A 31 5.47 27.66 15.68
CA GLY A 31 5.26 26.41 14.94
C GLY A 31 5.51 26.57 13.44
N ILE A 32 4.64 25.97 12.62
CA ILE A 32 4.68 26.07 11.16
C ILE A 32 4.25 27.48 10.74
N VAL A 33 5.13 28.19 10.03
CA VAL A 33 4.89 29.54 9.52
C VAL A 33 4.75 29.55 8.00
N ARG A 34 5.40 28.63 7.28
CA ARG A 34 5.31 28.54 5.82
C ARG A 34 5.38 27.09 5.33
N ALA A 35 4.92 26.86 4.10
CA ALA A 35 5.08 25.61 3.38
C ALA A 35 5.84 25.88 2.08
N VAL A 36 6.85 25.06 1.79
CA VAL A 36 7.67 25.14 0.58
C VAL A 36 7.47 23.85 -0.21
N PHE A 37 6.95 23.97 -1.43
CA PHE A 37 6.88 22.87 -2.36
C PHE A 37 8.18 22.77 -3.15
N VAL A 38 8.89 21.66 -2.99
CA VAL A 38 10.14 21.36 -3.69
C VAL A 38 9.84 20.35 -4.81
N PRO A 39 9.78 20.78 -6.07
CA PRO A 39 9.58 19.86 -7.19
C PRO A 39 10.80 18.94 -7.38
N PRO A 40 10.63 17.77 -8.01
CA PRO A 40 11.73 16.84 -8.26
C PRO A 40 12.76 17.45 -9.22
N ALA A 41 14.05 17.11 -9.03
CA ALA A 41 15.17 17.71 -9.75
C ALA A 41 15.11 17.52 -11.28
N ASP A 42 14.50 16.43 -11.75
CA ASP A 42 14.14 16.12 -13.15
C ASP A 42 13.40 14.78 -13.21
N SER A 43 12.70 14.48 -14.31
CA SER A 43 12.01 13.18 -14.49
C SER A 43 12.97 11.99 -14.54
N GLY A 44 14.21 12.18 -15.03
CA GLY A 44 15.26 11.15 -15.07
C GLY A 44 15.95 10.88 -13.73
N THR A 45 16.02 11.88 -12.85
CA THR A 45 16.54 11.74 -11.48
C THR A 45 15.45 11.30 -10.51
N ALA A 46 14.17 11.60 -10.77
CA ALA A 46 13.01 11.05 -10.04
C ALA A 46 12.90 9.51 -10.14
N VAL A 47 13.44 8.90 -11.21
CA VAL A 47 13.57 7.43 -11.34
C VAL A 47 14.70 6.87 -10.47
N LYS A 48 15.70 7.68 -10.11
CA LYS A 48 16.87 7.28 -9.31
C LYS A 48 16.78 7.69 -7.83
N GLY A 49 15.97 8.69 -7.49
CA GLY A 49 15.74 9.14 -6.13
C GLY A 49 14.86 8.18 -5.31
N PRO A 50 14.65 8.44 -4.01
CA PRO A 50 13.68 7.69 -3.22
C PRO A 50 12.31 7.71 -3.91
N SER A 51 11.66 6.55 -4.07
CA SER A 51 10.36 6.45 -4.73
C SER A 51 9.27 7.36 -4.13
N ALA A 52 9.44 7.74 -2.86
CA ALA A 52 8.60 8.68 -2.12
C ALA A 52 8.68 10.13 -2.64
N ASP A 53 9.80 10.54 -3.24
CA ASP A 53 10.08 11.93 -3.64
C ASP A 53 9.80 12.17 -5.14
N ARG A 54 9.28 11.16 -5.86
CA ARG A 54 9.19 11.17 -7.33
C ARG A 54 8.33 12.30 -7.92
N TRP A 55 7.38 12.85 -7.15
CA TRP A 55 6.57 14.02 -7.52
C TRP A 55 6.91 15.27 -6.71
N GLY A 56 8.02 15.25 -5.99
CA GLY A 56 8.42 16.32 -5.09
C GLY A 56 7.86 16.16 -3.68
N VAL A 57 8.17 17.15 -2.86
CA VAL A 57 8.00 17.11 -1.41
C VAL A 57 7.48 18.47 -0.93
N VAL A 58 6.65 18.48 0.10
CA VAL A 58 6.25 19.71 0.79
C VAL A 58 6.96 19.77 2.14
N ASP A 59 7.80 20.79 2.30
CA ASP A 59 8.50 21.09 3.54
C ASP A 59 7.72 22.17 4.30
N PHE A 60 7.27 21.84 5.51
CA PHE A 60 6.66 22.78 6.43
C PHE A 60 7.74 23.36 7.33
N GLU A 61 7.90 24.67 7.30
CA GLU A 61 9.01 25.37 7.93
C GLU A 61 8.55 26.32 9.03
N GLY A 62 9.40 26.46 10.04
CA GLY A 62 9.24 27.41 11.13
C GLY A 62 9.68 28.83 10.75
N ALA A 63 9.59 29.75 11.72
CA ALA A 63 10.05 31.13 11.56
C ALA A 63 11.57 31.25 11.30
N ASP A 64 12.34 30.26 11.76
CA ASP A 64 13.79 30.14 11.59
C ASP A 64 14.18 29.42 10.30
N GLU A 65 13.23 29.21 9.38
CA GLU A 65 13.42 28.51 8.10
C GLU A 65 13.81 27.04 8.25
N LYS A 66 13.78 26.48 9.47
CA LYS A 66 14.02 25.06 9.68
C LYS A 66 12.80 24.24 9.32
N THR A 67 13.05 23.11 8.65
CA THR A 67 12.01 22.16 8.28
C THR A 67 11.52 21.43 9.55
N ILE A 68 10.24 21.60 9.86
CA ILE A 68 9.58 20.94 10.99
C ILE A 68 9.00 19.59 10.53
N LEU A 69 8.32 19.59 9.39
CA LEU A 69 7.61 18.42 8.85
C LEU A 69 7.83 18.34 7.34
N GLN A 70 8.19 17.15 6.87
CA GLN A 70 8.38 16.84 5.47
C GLN A 70 7.29 15.88 4.97
N VAL A 71 6.67 16.21 3.84
CA VAL A 71 5.58 15.44 3.24
C VAL A 71 5.90 15.05 1.80
N PRO A 72 6.37 13.82 1.54
CA PRO A 72 6.60 13.32 0.19
C PRO A 72 5.28 13.09 -0.53
N LEU A 73 5.04 13.72 -1.68
CA LEU A 73 3.73 13.68 -2.32
C LEU A 73 3.33 12.27 -2.77
N ALA A 74 4.30 11.42 -3.12
CA ALA A 74 3.99 10.07 -3.61
C ALA A 74 3.43 9.13 -2.54
N GLU A 75 3.67 9.40 -1.25
CA GLU A 75 3.10 8.62 -0.14
C GLU A 75 1.63 8.95 0.12
N TRP A 76 1.21 10.15 -0.29
CA TRP A 76 -0.09 10.73 0.06
C TRP A 76 -1.04 10.91 -1.12
N LEU A 77 -0.54 10.84 -2.35
CA LEU A 77 -1.35 10.82 -3.55
C LEU A 77 -2.08 9.47 -3.68
N PRO A 78 -3.43 9.43 -3.72
CA PRO A 78 -4.17 8.18 -3.85
C PRO A 78 -3.80 7.37 -5.09
N GLU A 79 -3.52 8.05 -6.20
CA GLU A 79 -3.21 7.46 -7.50
C GLU A 79 -1.72 7.10 -7.66
N ALA A 80 -0.91 7.31 -6.64
CA ALA A 80 0.54 7.12 -6.69
C ALA A 80 0.95 5.73 -7.22
N GLY A 81 0.26 4.67 -6.81
CA GLY A 81 0.60 3.30 -7.21
C GLY A 81 0.21 2.94 -8.65
N VAL A 82 -0.54 3.80 -9.35
CA VAL A 82 -1.16 3.46 -10.64
C VAL A 82 -0.96 4.51 -11.74
N VAL A 83 -0.61 5.74 -11.40
CA VAL A 83 -0.30 6.79 -12.38
C VAL A 83 1.22 6.97 -12.50
N GLY A 84 1.70 7.01 -13.74
CA GLY A 84 3.11 7.26 -14.05
C GLY A 84 3.47 8.75 -13.98
N LEU A 85 4.77 9.04 -13.83
CA LEU A 85 5.33 10.41 -13.80
C LEU A 85 4.97 11.24 -15.05
N LEU A 86 4.75 10.58 -16.19
CA LEU A 86 4.47 11.24 -17.47
C LEU A 86 3.04 11.77 -17.58
N HIS A 87 2.14 11.37 -16.68
CA HIS A 87 0.71 11.72 -16.76
C HIS A 87 0.28 12.75 -15.72
N LEU A 88 1.10 13.02 -14.71
CA LEU A 88 0.81 14.02 -13.69
C LEU A 88 2.00 14.93 -13.44
N SER A 89 1.76 16.23 -13.63
CA SER A 89 2.72 17.25 -13.22
C SER A 89 2.81 17.34 -11.68
N PRO A 90 3.98 17.72 -11.13
CA PRO A 90 4.15 17.86 -9.68
C PRO A 90 3.12 18.80 -9.02
N SER A 91 2.75 19.89 -9.69
CA SER A 91 1.71 20.82 -9.20
C SER A 91 0.33 20.19 -9.13
N GLN A 92 -0.06 19.37 -10.11
CA GLN A 92 -1.30 18.58 -10.08
C GLN A 92 -1.28 17.53 -8.98
N CYS A 93 -0.13 16.95 -8.65
CA CYS A 93 0.00 16.03 -7.52
C CYS A 93 -0.26 16.75 -6.19
N LEU A 94 0.35 17.92 -5.99
CA LEU A 94 0.15 18.74 -4.79
C LEU A 94 -1.34 19.09 -4.59
N ASP A 95 -2.00 19.41 -5.68
CA ASP A 95 -3.43 19.68 -5.74
C ASP A 95 -4.28 18.45 -5.37
N ARG A 96 -4.04 17.31 -6.03
CA ARG A 96 -4.78 16.07 -5.84
C ARG A 96 -4.62 15.46 -4.45
N THR A 97 -3.48 15.69 -3.78
CA THR A 97 -3.30 15.29 -2.37
C THR A 97 -4.17 16.11 -1.40
N GLY A 98 -4.71 17.25 -1.84
CA GLY A 98 -5.47 18.18 -1.00
C GLY A 98 -4.59 19.07 -0.11
N LEU A 99 -3.27 18.90 -0.13
CA LEU A 99 -2.33 19.67 0.69
C LEU A 99 -2.37 21.16 0.38
N ARG A 100 -2.41 21.56 -0.90
CA ARG A 100 -2.52 22.98 -1.26
C ARG A 100 -3.73 23.64 -0.58
N ARG A 101 -4.90 23.00 -0.69
CA ARG A 101 -6.13 23.51 -0.09
C ARG A 101 -6.03 23.55 1.44
N LEU A 102 -5.49 22.50 2.06
CA LEU A 102 -5.33 22.44 3.51
C LEU A 102 -4.43 23.57 4.04
N VAL A 103 -3.31 23.82 3.36
CA VAL A 103 -2.35 24.87 3.69
C VAL A 103 -2.99 26.25 3.56
N THR A 104 -3.75 26.48 2.48
CA THR A 104 -4.56 27.70 2.30
C THR A 104 -5.62 27.86 3.39
N ASP A 105 -6.38 26.81 3.71
CA ASP A 105 -7.44 26.84 4.73
C ASP A 105 -6.88 27.11 6.13
N LEU A 106 -5.64 26.71 6.40
CA LEU A 106 -4.90 26.98 7.64
C LEU A 106 -4.20 28.35 7.64
N GLY A 107 -4.26 29.11 6.54
CA GLY A 107 -3.59 30.41 6.41
C GLY A 107 -2.07 30.32 6.33
N ILE A 108 -1.52 29.16 5.96
CA ILE A 108 -0.07 28.95 5.80
C ILE A 108 0.31 29.42 4.38
N PRO A 109 1.27 30.34 4.21
CA PRO A 109 1.78 30.71 2.89
C PRO A 109 2.48 29.51 2.23
N LEU A 110 2.05 29.17 1.01
CA LEU A 110 2.69 28.16 0.17
C LEU A 110 3.57 28.84 -0.88
N LYS A 111 4.86 28.49 -0.92
CA LYS A 111 5.81 28.91 -1.96
C LYS A 111 6.30 27.69 -2.74
N GLU A 112 6.55 27.87 -4.02
CA GLU A 112 7.24 26.86 -4.84
C GLU A 112 8.74 27.20 -4.88
N SER A 113 9.59 26.22 -4.63
CA SER A 113 11.05 26.41 -4.66
C SER A 113 11.49 26.73 -6.10
N PRO A 114 12.28 27.79 -6.32
CA PRO A 114 12.82 28.11 -7.63
C PRO A 114 13.89 27.12 -8.10
N GLU A 115 14.47 26.32 -7.19
CA GLU A 115 15.52 25.33 -7.48
C GLU A 115 14.95 23.91 -7.33
N PRO A 116 14.68 23.19 -8.43
CA PRO A 116 14.19 21.82 -8.40
C PRO A 116 15.24 20.88 -7.77
N GLY A 117 14.83 20.08 -6.78
CA GLY A 117 15.68 19.08 -6.16
C GLY A 117 16.86 19.58 -5.32
N GLN A 118 17.14 20.89 -5.31
CA GLN A 118 18.14 21.46 -4.43
C GLN A 118 17.50 21.65 -3.05
N ARG A 119 17.71 20.65 -2.19
CA ARG A 119 17.43 20.77 -0.77
C ARG A 119 18.37 21.85 -0.24
N SER A 120 17.91 22.70 0.67
CA SER A 120 18.83 23.58 1.42
C SER A 120 19.77 22.70 2.24
N GLU A 121 20.92 22.32 1.66
CA GLU A 121 21.98 21.53 2.30
C GLU A 121 22.67 22.30 3.43
N ASP A 122 22.40 23.61 3.54
CA ASP A 122 22.96 24.50 4.56
C ASP A 122 22.26 24.43 5.93
N GLN A 123 21.38 23.45 6.20
CA GLN A 123 20.83 23.28 7.55
C GLN A 123 21.86 22.60 8.46
N PRO A 124 22.43 23.30 9.47
CA PRO A 124 23.32 22.67 10.43
C PRO A 124 22.57 21.56 11.16
N SER A 125 23.26 20.44 11.38
CA SER A 125 22.83 19.21 12.05
C SER A 125 22.13 19.44 13.39
N ALA A 126 20.87 19.90 13.36
CA ALA A 126 20.05 20.19 14.52
C ALA A 126 18.65 19.65 14.25
N ALA A 127 18.40 18.45 14.76
CA ALA A 127 17.15 17.68 14.66
C ALA A 127 16.70 17.36 13.22
N ARG A 128 16.77 16.08 12.85
CA ARG A 128 16.24 15.57 11.58
C ARG A 128 14.73 15.92 11.50
N PRO A 129 14.25 16.51 10.39
CA PRO A 129 12.85 16.89 10.26
C PRO A 129 11.93 15.68 10.40
N ASP A 130 10.73 15.91 10.90
CA ASP A 130 9.74 14.86 11.01
C ASP A 130 9.26 14.47 9.61
N HIS A 131 9.41 13.21 9.22
CA HIS A 131 8.94 12.75 7.90
C HIS A 131 7.55 12.13 8.04
N ALA A 132 6.59 12.61 7.25
CA ALA A 132 5.26 12.04 7.11
C ALA A 132 5.25 10.81 6.20
N VAL A 133 6.26 9.92 6.33
CA VAL A 133 6.36 8.69 5.53
C VAL A 133 5.61 7.56 6.23
N HIS A 134 4.91 6.74 5.46
CA HIS A 134 4.25 5.55 5.97
C HIS A 134 5.27 4.44 6.19
N ARG A 135 5.57 4.14 7.46
CA ARG A 135 6.23 2.87 7.79
C ARG A 135 5.17 1.79 7.88
N ASP A 136 5.16 0.90 6.89
CA ASP A 136 4.28 -0.28 6.88
C ASP A 136 4.57 -1.22 8.06
N LEU A 137 5.81 -1.18 8.58
CA LEU A 137 6.26 -1.92 9.76
C LEU A 137 6.76 -1.02 10.90
N PRO A 138 6.47 -1.34 12.17
CA PRO A 138 7.08 -0.66 13.30
C PRO A 138 8.60 -0.78 13.30
N ALA A 139 9.32 0.27 13.71
CA ALA A 139 10.79 0.25 13.73
C ALA A 139 11.39 -0.90 14.57
N TRP A 140 10.73 -1.27 15.67
CA TRP A 140 11.17 -2.36 16.54
C TRP A 140 11.21 -3.72 15.83
N HIS A 141 10.39 -3.91 14.79
CA HIS A 141 10.34 -5.17 14.05
C HIS A 141 11.68 -5.42 13.34
N ASN A 142 12.21 -4.42 12.62
CA ASN A 142 13.52 -4.52 11.99
C ASN A 142 14.65 -4.69 13.00
N TRP A 143 14.58 -4.01 14.16
CA TRP A 143 15.55 -4.18 15.25
C TRP A 143 15.54 -5.59 15.83
N ALA A 144 14.35 -6.15 16.10
CA ALA A 144 14.20 -7.50 16.63
C ALA A 144 14.81 -8.54 15.69
N ARG A 145 14.62 -8.36 14.36
CA ARG A 145 15.22 -9.24 13.35
C ARG A 145 16.74 -9.11 13.31
N GLY A 146 17.26 -7.88 13.21
CA GLY A 146 18.70 -7.64 13.13
C GLY A 146 19.45 -8.13 14.38
N ILE A 147 18.91 -7.85 15.57
CA ILE A 147 19.47 -8.32 16.84
C ILE A 147 19.36 -9.84 16.95
N GLY A 148 18.22 -10.43 16.61
CA GLY A 148 18.03 -11.89 16.65
C GLY A 148 19.03 -12.62 15.76
N MET A 149 19.25 -12.12 14.54
CA MET A 149 20.22 -12.68 13.61
C MET A 149 21.67 -12.52 14.08
N LEU A 150 22.02 -11.35 14.62
CA LEU A 150 23.35 -11.09 15.17
C LEU A 150 23.65 -11.99 16.37
N VAL A 151 22.70 -12.11 17.31
CA VAL A 151 22.85 -12.95 18.50
C VAL A 151 22.95 -14.42 18.11
N TRP A 152 22.16 -14.87 17.13
CA TRP A 152 22.30 -16.22 16.58
C TRP A 152 23.70 -16.44 16.00
N PHE A 153 24.18 -15.54 15.14
CA PHE A 153 25.50 -15.65 14.52
C PHE A 153 26.62 -15.75 15.56
N VAL A 154 26.61 -14.86 16.56
CA VAL A 154 27.62 -14.87 17.63
C VAL A 154 27.54 -16.15 18.47
N SER A 155 26.34 -16.54 18.90
CA SER A 155 26.15 -17.67 19.81
C SER A 155 26.38 -19.03 19.13
N PHE A 156 26.04 -19.15 17.84
CA PHE A 156 26.12 -20.41 17.10
C PHE A 156 27.47 -20.60 16.38
N LEU A 157 28.07 -19.53 15.84
CA LEU A 157 29.32 -19.63 15.07
C LEU A 157 30.52 -19.12 15.88
N VAL A 158 30.46 -17.88 16.38
CA VAL A 158 31.65 -17.23 16.96
C VAL A 158 32.06 -17.87 18.28
N VAL A 159 31.14 -18.02 19.24
CA VAL A 159 31.46 -18.55 20.56
C VAL A 159 32.00 -19.99 20.50
N PRO A 160 31.40 -20.93 19.75
CA PRO A 160 31.96 -22.27 19.62
C PRO A 160 33.34 -22.30 18.95
N MET A 161 33.60 -21.44 17.95
CA MET A 161 34.92 -21.34 17.31
C MET A 161 36.03 -20.87 18.26
N THR A 162 35.68 -20.14 19.32
CA THR A 162 36.64 -19.74 20.37
C THR A 162 36.90 -20.83 21.43
N GLY A 163 36.29 -22.01 21.29
CA GLY A 163 36.40 -23.11 22.26
C GLY A 163 35.46 -22.99 23.48
N ASN A 164 34.61 -21.95 23.53
CA ASN A 164 33.68 -21.68 24.63
C ASN A 164 32.24 -22.16 24.34
N GLY A 165 32.06 -23.07 23.37
CA GLY A 165 30.75 -23.60 23.03
C GLY A 165 30.15 -24.48 24.13
N SER A 166 28.86 -24.32 24.41
CA SER A 166 28.14 -25.17 25.38
C SER A 166 26.67 -25.35 24.96
N ALA A 167 25.94 -26.24 25.63
CA ALA A 167 24.50 -26.42 25.37
C ALA A 167 23.69 -25.12 25.51
N TRP A 168 24.14 -24.22 26.38
CA TRP A 168 23.54 -22.89 26.54
C TRP A 168 23.72 -22.00 25.32
N THR A 169 24.82 -22.12 24.58
CA THR A 169 25.03 -21.32 23.36
C THR A 169 24.08 -21.76 22.25
N ALA A 170 23.77 -23.06 22.17
CA ALA A 170 22.74 -23.59 21.27
C ALA A 170 21.34 -23.08 21.67
N LEU A 171 21.02 -23.08 22.96
CA LEU A 171 19.74 -22.57 23.46
C LEU A 171 19.56 -21.08 23.16
N VAL A 172 20.57 -20.25 23.44
CA VAL A 172 20.56 -18.81 23.14
C VAL A 172 20.42 -18.57 21.64
N ALA A 173 21.13 -19.33 20.81
CA ALA A 173 21.02 -19.25 19.36
C ALA A 173 19.59 -19.57 18.87
N SER A 174 19.00 -20.68 19.31
CA SER A 174 17.63 -21.06 18.93
C SER A 174 16.59 -20.05 19.40
N ALA A 175 16.73 -19.52 20.62
CA ALA A 175 15.83 -18.50 21.15
C ALA A 175 15.92 -17.20 20.34
N ALA A 176 17.14 -16.78 19.96
CA ALA A 176 17.37 -15.59 19.15
C ALA A 176 16.76 -15.71 17.74
N LEU A 177 16.87 -16.87 17.10
CA LEU A 177 16.21 -17.11 15.81
C LEU A 177 14.69 -17.10 15.91
N LEU A 178 14.11 -17.64 16.99
CA LEU A 178 12.65 -17.67 17.17
C LEU A 178 12.04 -16.26 17.29
N LEU A 179 12.83 -15.26 17.71
CA LEU A 179 12.38 -13.85 17.74
C LEU A 179 11.99 -13.33 16.36
N VAL A 180 12.56 -13.87 15.28
CA VAL A 180 12.30 -13.43 13.90
C VAL A 180 10.84 -13.70 13.50
N PRO A 181 10.35 -14.97 13.44
CA PRO A 181 8.94 -15.23 13.17
C PRO A 181 8.02 -14.77 14.31
N GLY A 182 8.54 -14.69 15.55
CA GLY A 182 7.82 -14.12 16.68
C GLY A 182 7.43 -12.65 16.45
N ALA A 183 8.36 -11.83 15.95
CA ALA A 183 8.10 -10.44 15.60
C ALA A 183 7.05 -10.32 14.48
N ASP A 184 7.10 -11.18 13.46
CA ASP A 184 6.11 -11.23 12.39
C ASP A 184 4.71 -11.55 12.91
N LEU A 185 4.61 -12.55 13.79
CA LEU A 185 3.35 -12.93 14.41
C LEU A 185 2.75 -11.76 15.21
N VAL A 186 3.57 -11.06 16.00
CA VAL A 186 3.13 -9.89 16.78
C VAL A 186 2.60 -8.79 15.87
N VAL A 187 3.31 -8.47 14.76
CA VAL A 187 2.84 -7.46 13.80
C VAL A 187 1.51 -7.88 13.16
N ARG A 188 1.38 -9.14 12.73
CA ARG A 188 0.14 -9.66 12.12
C ARG A 188 -1.03 -9.64 13.10
N LEU A 189 -0.82 -10.02 14.36
CA LEU A 189 -1.84 -9.97 15.40
C LEU A 189 -2.23 -8.53 15.76
N ALA A 190 -1.25 -7.63 15.81
CA ALA A 190 -1.50 -6.19 16.01
C ALA A 190 -2.32 -5.61 14.85
N GLN A 191 -1.99 -5.93 13.61
CA GLN A 191 -2.75 -5.50 12.43
C GLN A 191 -4.17 -6.09 12.42
N ARG A 192 -4.33 -7.39 12.70
CA ARG A 192 -5.64 -8.06 12.78
C ARG A 192 -6.53 -7.49 13.87
N SER A 193 -5.98 -7.23 15.06
CA SER A 193 -6.75 -6.66 16.17
C SER A 193 -7.17 -5.21 15.89
N ARG A 194 -6.33 -4.43 15.21
CA ARG A 194 -6.67 -3.07 14.76
C ARG A 194 -7.73 -3.09 13.64
N GLY A 195 -7.63 -4.02 12.68
CA GLY A 195 -8.60 -4.19 11.61
C GLY A 195 -10.00 -4.58 12.10
N ARG A 196 -10.10 -5.40 13.16
CA ARG A 196 -11.38 -5.76 13.79
C ARG A 196 -12.13 -4.59 14.43
N LYS A 197 -11.43 -3.49 14.77
CA LYS A 197 -12.02 -2.29 15.37
C LYS A 197 -12.46 -1.26 14.32
N ASP A 198 -12.33 -1.58 13.03
CA ASP A 198 -12.58 -0.64 11.94
C ASP A 198 -14.08 -0.64 11.55
N THR A 199 -14.89 0.09 12.31
CA THR A 199 -16.29 0.40 11.98
C THR A 199 -16.42 1.43 10.84
N SER A 200 -15.31 1.93 10.30
CA SER A 200 -15.30 3.03 9.31
C SER A 200 -15.98 2.69 7.98
N LEU A 201 -16.11 1.39 7.66
CA LEU A 201 -16.81 0.89 6.48
C LEU A 201 -18.28 0.51 6.76
N ALA A 202 -18.75 0.65 8.01
CA ALA A 202 -20.14 0.35 8.35
C ALA A 202 -21.09 1.32 7.62
N GLY A 203 -22.07 0.76 6.90
CA GLY A 203 -23.02 1.55 6.09
C GLY A 203 -22.49 2.02 4.74
N ALA A 204 -21.33 1.53 4.28
CA ALA A 204 -20.88 1.79 2.93
C ALA A 204 -21.69 0.97 1.91
N GLU A 205 -22.08 1.57 0.80
CA GLU A 205 -22.63 0.83 -0.33
C GLU A 205 -21.51 0.10 -1.05
N ILE A 206 -21.64 -1.22 -1.16
CA ILE A 206 -20.61 -2.09 -1.74
C ILE A 206 -21.06 -2.56 -3.12
N VAL A 207 -20.20 -2.33 -4.11
CA VAL A 207 -20.30 -2.87 -5.46
C VAL A 207 -19.13 -3.83 -5.66
N VAL A 208 -19.44 -5.08 -5.99
CA VAL A 208 -18.46 -6.13 -6.25
C VAL A 208 -18.41 -6.44 -7.74
N PRO A 209 -17.28 -6.95 -8.26
CA PRO A 209 -17.19 -7.33 -9.66
C PRO A 209 -18.18 -8.44 -10.02
N ASP A 210 -18.92 -8.23 -11.11
CA ASP A 210 -19.76 -9.26 -11.75
C ASP A 210 -19.33 -9.44 -13.21
N PRO A 211 -18.36 -10.33 -13.48
CA PRO A 211 -17.85 -10.61 -14.83
C PRO A 211 -18.76 -11.58 -15.59
N GLU A 212 -18.64 -11.60 -16.92
CA GLU A 212 -19.30 -12.61 -17.74
C GLU A 212 -18.77 -14.03 -17.45
N ALA A 213 -19.65 -15.03 -17.55
CA ALA A 213 -19.26 -16.42 -17.37
C ALA A 213 -18.20 -16.84 -18.41
N GLY A 214 -17.16 -17.55 -17.98
CA GLY A 214 -16.05 -17.93 -18.86
C GLY A 214 -15.07 -16.80 -19.20
N GLY A 215 -15.27 -15.57 -18.69
CA GLY A 215 -14.36 -14.45 -18.93
C GLY A 215 -12.97 -14.60 -18.31
N GLY A 216 -12.68 -15.66 -17.54
CA GLY A 216 -11.36 -15.84 -16.90
C GLY A 216 -11.18 -15.10 -15.57
N ALA A 217 -12.27 -14.59 -14.99
CA ALA A 217 -12.24 -14.03 -13.64
C ALA A 217 -12.02 -15.12 -12.56
N THR A 218 -11.18 -14.80 -11.57
CA THR A 218 -10.85 -15.71 -10.47
C THR A 218 -11.69 -15.42 -9.23
N ARG A 219 -11.88 -16.42 -8.37
CA ARG A 219 -12.53 -16.26 -7.06
C ARG A 219 -11.83 -15.21 -6.20
N ARG A 220 -10.50 -15.08 -6.32
CA ARG A 220 -9.71 -14.02 -5.67
C ARG A 220 -10.25 -12.65 -6.04
N PHE A 221 -10.35 -12.38 -7.33
CA PHE A 221 -10.80 -11.10 -7.84
C PHE A 221 -12.21 -10.77 -7.35
N CYS A 222 -13.19 -11.64 -7.61
CA CYS A 222 -14.58 -11.43 -7.20
C CYS A 222 -14.77 -11.37 -5.67
N GLY A 223 -13.93 -12.06 -4.90
CA GLY A 223 -14.00 -12.07 -3.43
C GLY A 223 -13.25 -10.94 -2.73
N THR A 224 -12.36 -10.23 -3.45
CA THR A 224 -11.45 -9.23 -2.85
C THR A 224 -11.71 -7.84 -3.40
N ALA A 225 -11.78 -7.71 -4.72
CA ALA A 225 -11.96 -6.43 -5.37
C ALA A 225 -13.36 -5.88 -5.07
N ALA A 226 -13.44 -4.58 -4.79
CA ALA A 226 -14.69 -3.93 -4.44
C ALA A 226 -14.60 -2.41 -4.65
N VAL A 227 -15.73 -1.79 -4.97
CA VAL A 227 -15.91 -0.34 -4.82
C VAL A 227 -16.85 -0.12 -3.64
N ARG A 228 -16.37 0.56 -2.61
CA ARG A 228 -17.17 0.96 -1.45
C ARG A 228 -17.40 2.46 -1.50
N VAL A 229 -18.66 2.85 -1.50
CA VAL A 229 -19.07 4.27 -1.51
C VAL A 229 -19.44 4.67 -0.10
N LEU A 230 -18.61 5.49 0.53
CA LEU A 230 -18.85 6.09 1.85
C LEU A 230 -19.43 7.50 1.68
N PRO A 231 -19.91 8.16 2.76
CA PRO A 231 -20.40 9.53 2.68
C PRO A 231 -19.37 10.55 2.16
N ARG A 232 -18.09 10.35 2.46
CA ARG A 232 -17.01 11.30 2.11
C ARG A 232 -16.00 10.78 1.09
N ASP A 233 -15.91 9.46 0.94
CA ASP A 233 -14.83 8.79 0.21
C ASP A 233 -15.41 7.67 -0.66
N VAL A 234 -14.72 7.38 -1.77
CA VAL A 234 -14.86 6.17 -2.57
C VAL A 234 -13.63 5.33 -2.31
N VAL A 235 -13.82 4.08 -1.88
CA VAL A 235 -12.73 3.16 -1.58
C VAL A 235 -12.72 2.07 -2.64
N LEU A 236 -11.63 2.04 -3.39
CA LEU A 236 -11.38 1.05 -4.42
C LEU A 236 -10.44 0.01 -3.83
N THR A 237 -10.89 -1.23 -3.79
CA THR A 237 -10.07 -2.37 -3.42
C THR A 237 -9.76 -3.14 -4.68
N ASP A 238 -8.47 -3.34 -4.96
CA ASP A 238 -8.00 -4.06 -6.12
C ASP A 238 -7.98 -5.59 -5.91
N THR A 239 -7.54 -6.35 -6.92
CA THR A 239 -7.44 -7.81 -6.89
C THR A 239 -6.54 -8.35 -5.76
N LEU A 240 -5.60 -7.54 -5.27
CA LEU A 240 -4.66 -7.90 -4.22
C LEU A 240 -5.15 -7.46 -2.83
N GLY A 241 -6.26 -6.73 -2.76
CA GLY A 241 -6.79 -6.19 -1.51
C GLY A 241 -6.19 -4.84 -1.13
N ALA A 242 -5.41 -4.20 -2.01
CA ALA A 242 -4.91 -2.86 -1.75
C ALA A 242 -6.05 -1.85 -1.86
N GLU A 243 -6.22 -1.03 -0.82
CA GLU A 243 -7.23 0.01 -0.77
C GLU A 243 -6.68 1.34 -1.28
N ARG A 244 -7.41 1.99 -2.18
CA ARG A 244 -7.20 3.37 -2.60
C ARG A 244 -8.44 4.18 -2.27
N TRP A 245 -8.24 5.30 -1.57
CA TRP A 245 -9.30 6.17 -1.08
C TRP A 245 -9.33 7.46 -1.89
N ILE A 246 -10.43 7.72 -2.59
CA ILE A 246 -10.63 8.92 -3.40
C ILE A 246 -11.74 9.75 -2.75
N PRO A 247 -11.57 11.06 -2.55
CA PRO A 247 -12.63 11.88 -1.99
C PRO A 247 -13.86 11.90 -2.91
N ARG A 248 -15.07 12.00 -2.33
CA ARG A 248 -16.31 12.26 -3.08
C ARG A 248 -16.58 13.74 -3.28
N GLY A 249 -16.13 14.58 -2.34
CA GLY A 249 -16.36 16.02 -2.35
C GLY A 249 -15.09 16.83 -2.58
N GLY A 250 -15.26 18.10 -2.91
CA GLY A 250 -14.18 19.04 -3.19
C GLY A 250 -13.74 19.04 -4.66
N VAL A 251 -12.78 19.91 -4.98
CA VAL A 251 -12.30 20.16 -6.37
C VAL A 251 -11.79 18.87 -7.04
N TYR A 252 -11.16 18.01 -6.24
CA TYR A 252 -10.55 16.76 -6.67
C TYR A 252 -11.38 15.54 -6.23
N GLY A 253 -12.64 15.73 -5.84
CA GLY A 253 -13.55 14.63 -5.54
C GLY A 253 -14.11 14.02 -6.82
N VAL A 254 -14.59 12.78 -6.74
CA VAL A 254 -15.35 12.15 -7.83
C VAL A 254 -16.62 12.96 -8.08
N SER A 255 -16.69 13.64 -9.23
CA SER A 255 -17.82 14.50 -9.60
C SER A 255 -18.61 13.98 -10.79
N LYS A 256 -18.10 12.99 -11.52
CA LYS A 256 -18.76 12.41 -12.70
C LYS A 256 -18.30 10.98 -12.95
N LEU A 257 -19.19 10.16 -13.49
CA LEU A 257 -18.87 8.87 -14.08
C LEU A 257 -18.93 8.95 -15.60
N VAL A 258 -17.94 8.36 -16.27
CA VAL A 258 -17.89 8.29 -17.74
C VAL A 258 -17.83 6.85 -18.18
N ARG A 259 -18.82 6.39 -18.94
CA ARG A 259 -18.77 5.10 -19.63
C ARG A 259 -18.00 5.29 -20.93
N LEU A 260 -16.90 4.56 -21.05
CA LEU A 260 -16.08 4.53 -22.25
C LEU A 260 -16.66 3.51 -23.22
N THR A 261 -16.91 3.93 -24.44
CA THR A 261 -17.54 3.11 -25.48
C THR A 261 -16.58 2.88 -26.65
N HIS A 262 -16.64 1.69 -27.23
CA HIS A 262 -15.88 1.34 -28.42
C HIS A 262 -16.39 2.16 -29.62
N PRO A 263 -15.50 2.79 -30.39
CA PRO A 263 -15.89 3.79 -31.40
C PRO A 263 -16.80 3.21 -32.50
N THR A 264 -16.59 1.95 -32.88
CA THR A 264 -17.28 1.28 -33.98
C THR A 264 -18.47 0.43 -33.52
N SER A 265 -18.30 -0.34 -32.46
CA SER A 265 -19.33 -1.30 -32.01
C SER A 265 -20.28 -0.71 -30.96
N GLY A 266 -19.94 0.43 -30.35
CA GLY A 266 -20.72 1.02 -29.26
C GLY A 266 -20.66 0.23 -27.95
N ALA A 267 -19.94 -0.90 -27.90
CA ALA A 267 -19.79 -1.71 -26.70
C ALA A 267 -19.13 -0.91 -25.58
N VAL A 268 -19.60 -1.08 -24.34
CA VAL A 268 -19.01 -0.42 -23.18
C VAL A 268 -17.72 -1.14 -22.80
N LEU A 269 -16.63 -0.38 -22.74
CA LEU A 269 -15.27 -0.85 -22.52
C LEU A 269 -14.86 -0.71 -21.05
N GLY A 270 -15.30 0.35 -20.38
CA GLY A 270 -14.98 0.63 -18.98
C GLY A 270 -15.72 1.84 -18.43
N VAL A 271 -15.51 2.10 -17.14
CA VAL A 271 -16.07 3.23 -16.40
C VAL A 271 -14.94 4.01 -15.76
N GLU A 272 -14.88 5.30 -16.03
CA GLU A 272 -13.99 6.23 -15.38
C GLU A 272 -14.68 7.05 -14.30
N PHE A 273 -13.95 7.24 -13.21
CA PHE A 273 -14.29 8.18 -12.16
C PHE A 273 -13.52 9.46 -12.46
N ARG A 274 -14.22 10.55 -12.74
CA ARG A 274 -13.60 11.83 -13.06
C ARG A 274 -13.89 12.88 -12.00
N ASP A 275 -12.93 13.78 -11.83
CA ASP A 275 -13.09 14.95 -10.97
C ASP A 275 -13.71 16.15 -11.70
N GLY A 276 -13.86 17.27 -10.98
CA GLY A 276 -14.48 18.48 -11.50
C GLY A 276 -13.71 19.12 -12.67
N ALA A 277 -12.43 18.77 -12.83
CA ALA A 277 -11.59 19.19 -13.95
C ALA A 277 -11.62 18.17 -15.11
N ASN A 278 -12.52 17.18 -15.04
CA ASN A 278 -12.64 16.08 -16.00
C ASN A 278 -11.38 15.21 -16.09
N ALA A 279 -10.55 15.17 -15.03
CA ALA A 279 -9.37 14.34 -15.00
C ALA A 279 -9.70 12.96 -14.39
N SER A 280 -9.16 11.88 -14.96
CA SER A 280 -9.48 10.53 -14.49
C SER A 280 -8.77 10.22 -13.18
N ARG A 281 -9.52 9.58 -12.27
CA ARG A 281 -9.12 9.26 -10.90
C ARG A 281 -9.10 7.76 -10.64
N ALA A 282 -10.02 7.05 -11.28
CA ALA A 282 -10.06 5.61 -11.27
C ALA A 282 -10.66 5.05 -12.56
N LEU A 283 -10.26 3.84 -12.90
CA LEU A 283 -10.76 3.13 -14.07
C LEU A 283 -11.17 1.69 -13.73
N LEU A 284 -12.42 1.34 -14.06
CA LEU A 284 -12.98 -0.01 -13.93
C LEU A 284 -13.26 -0.59 -15.31
N PRO A 285 -12.60 -1.69 -15.71
CA PRO A 285 -12.93 -2.36 -16.98
C PRO A 285 -14.32 -3.00 -16.93
N TRP A 286 -15.14 -2.73 -17.95
CA TRP A 286 -16.57 -3.13 -17.94
C TRP A 286 -16.74 -4.65 -17.90
N ALA A 287 -15.94 -5.37 -18.70
CA ALA A 287 -15.95 -6.83 -18.81
C ALA A 287 -15.83 -7.54 -17.46
N TRP A 288 -15.09 -6.96 -16.50
CA TRP A 288 -14.83 -7.56 -15.21
C TRP A 288 -15.81 -7.17 -14.11
N TRP A 289 -16.44 -5.99 -14.26
CA TRP A 289 -17.24 -5.39 -13.20
C TRP A 289 -18.74 -5.48 -13.44
N PHE A 290 -19.18 -5.36 -14.70
CA PHE A 290 -20.58 -5.12 -15.04
C PHE A 290 -21.10 -5.93 -16.24
N ALA A 291 -20.31 -6.87 -16.78
CA ALA A 291 -20.71 -7.67 -17.93
C ALA A 291 -21.48 -8.96 -17.55
N GLY A 292 -21.47 -9.34 -16.27
CA GLY A 292 -22.20 -10.51 -15.78
C GLY A 292 -23.71 -10.28 -15.63
N PRO A 293 -24.45 -11.33 -15.20
CA PRO A 293 -25.91 -11.30 -15.12
C PRO A 293 -26.49 -10.23 -14.18
N GLN A 294 -25.76 -9.88 -13.12
CA GLN A 294 -26.10 -8.83 -12.14
C GLN A 294 -25.36 -7.51 -12.43
N GLY A 295 -24.56 -7.46 -13.51
CA GLY A 295 -23.68 -6.34 -13.80
C GLY A 295 -24.42 -5.01 -14.00
N GLN A 296 -25.61 -5.05 -14.62
CA GLN A 296 -26.44 -3.87 -14.76
C GLN A 296 -27.01 -3.37 -13.42
N GLU A 297 -27.38 -4.29 -12.52
CA GLU A 297 -27.82 -3.94 -11.16
C GLU A 297 -26.65 -3.33 -10.37
N ALA A 298 -25.46 -3.95 -10.45
CA ALA A 298 -24.24 -3.45 -9.84
C ALA A 298 -23.87 -2.04 -10.35
N TRP A 299 -24.04 -1.80 -11.65
CA TRP A 299 -23.86 -0.48 -12.27
C TRP A 299 -24.87 0.54 -11.75
N SER A 300 -26.16 0.22 -11.76
CA SER A 300 -27.22 1.09 -11.22
C SER A 300 -26.99 1.41 -9.73
N LYS A 301 -26.53 0.42 -8.96
CA LYS A 301 -26.17 0.60 -7.55
C LYS A 301 -25.00 1.57 -7.38
N LEU A 302 -23.95 1.45 -8.21
CA LEU A 302 -22.81 2.37 -8.20
C LEU A 302 -23.23 3.81 -8.49
N VAL A 303 -24.02 4.01 -9.56
CA VAL A 303 -24.52 5.33 -9.97
C VAL A 303 -25.37 5.95 -8.87
N THR A 304 -26.29 5.18 -8.29
CA THR A 304 -27.17 5.63 -7.21
C THR A 304 -26.38 6.01 -5.95
N ALA A 305 -25.42 5.16 -5.56
CA ALA A 305 -24.61 5.40 -4.37
C ALA A 305 -23.73 6.66 -4.49
N LEU A 306 -23.17 6.90 -5.68
CA LEU A 306 -22.33 8.08 -5.93
C LEU A 306 -23.14 9.35 -6.10
N GLY A 307 -24.32 9.28 -6.73
CA GLY A 307 -25.19 10.45 -6.96
C GLY A 307 -24.56 11.51 -7.87
N VAL A 308 -23.67 11.11 -8.77
CA VAL A 308 -22.96 11.99 -9.71
C VAL A 308 -23.49 11.82 -11.14
N PRO A 309 -23.39 12.84 -12.00
CA PRO A 309 -23.76 12.72 -13.41
C PRO A 309 -23.01 11.59 -14.12
N VAL A 310 -23.70 10.95 -15.06
CA VAL A 310 -23.17 9.89 -15.94
C VAL A 310 -23.14 10.41 -17.37
N SER A 311 -22.06 10.13 -18.11
CA SER A 311 -22.03 10.35 -19.57
C SER A 311 -21.34 9.23 -20.30
N ASP A 312 -21.58 9.14 -21.61
CA ASP A 312 -20.89 8.19 -22.48
C ASP A 312 -19.87 8.94 -23.35
N GLU A 313 -18.67 8.39 -23.49
CA GLU A 313 -17.60 8.94 -24.33
C GLU A 313 -17.00 7.83 -25.20
N LYS A 314 -16.72 8.15 -26.46
CA LYS A 314 -16.06 7.20 -27.37
C LYS A 314 -14.56 7.22 -27.17
N VAL A 315 -13.95 6.06 -26.97
CA VAL A 315 -12.49 5.95 -26.88
C VAL A 315 -11.90 6.27 -28.25
N ARG A 316 -10.94 7.21 -28.29
CA ARG A 316 -10.34 7.67 -29.56
C ARG A 316 -9.61 6.56 -30.31
N HIS A 317 -8.97 5.64 -29.58
CA HIS A 317 -8.14 4.57 -30.15
C HIS A 317 -8.35 3.28 -29.36
N ALA A 318 -9.25 2.40 -29.83
CA ALA A 318 -9.39 1.04 -29.31
C ALA A 318 -9.21 0.08 -30.49
N GLN A 319 -8.06 -0.62 -30.54
CA GLN A 319 -7.78 -1.61 -31.59
C GLN A 319 -8.33 -3.00 -31.24
N LYS A 320 -8.40 -3.33 -29.95
CA LYS A 320 -8.97 -4.58 -29.41
C LYS A 320 -9.73 -4.29 -28.12
N ALA A 321 -10.85 -4.99 -27.91
CA ALA A 321 -11.69 -4.84 -26.73
C ALA A 321 -11.02 -5.33 -25.43
N ASP A 322 -10.02 -6.23 -25.51
CA ASP A 322 -9.43 -6.84 -24.31
C ASP A 322 -8.21 -6.09 -23.76
N THR A 323 -7.70 -5.10 -24.50
CA THR A 323 -6.49 -4.34 -24.13
C THR A 323 -6.59 -2.85 -24.43
N TRP A 324 -7.80 -2.33 -24.57
CA TRP A 324 -8.04 -0.94 -24.95
C TRP A 324 -7.41 0.06 -23.96
N TRP A 325 -7.24 -0.33 -22.70
CA TRP A 325 -6.64 0.50 -21.65
C TRP A 325 -5.11 0.58 -21.69
N GLN A 326 -4.40 -0.16 -22.55
CA GLN A 326 -2.92 -0.19 -22.55
C GLN A 326 -2.27 1.19 -22.77
N ASN A 327 -2.92 2.06 -23.56
CA ASN A 327 -2.46 3.42 -23.83
C ASN A 327 -3.22 4.47 -22.99
N HIS A 328 -3.97 4.02 -21.98
CA HIS A 328 -4.72 4.89 -21.09
C HIS A 328 -3.85 5.39 -19.94
N GLU A 329 -4.07 6.62 -19.46
CA GLU A 329 -3.33 7.18 -18.31
C GLU A 329 -3.47 6.34 -17.03
N LEU A 330 -4.57 5.57 -16.94
CA LEU A 330 -4.90 4.65 -15.86
C LEU A 330 -4.76 3.17 -16.26
N ALA A 331 -3.87 2.85 -17.20
CA ALA A 331 -3.63 1.46 -17.65
C ALA A 331 -3.26 0.51 -16.49
N ALA A 332 -2.39 0.96 -15.59
CA ALA A 332 -1.98 0.17 -14.43
C ALA A 332 -3.13 -0.01 -13.44
N ASP A 333 -4.02 0.98 -13.35
CA ASP A 333 -5.23 0.89 -12.53
C ASP A 333 -6.21 -0.15 -13.08
N ALA A 334 -6.50 -0.07 -14.39
CA ALA A 334 -7.32 -1.07 -15.07
C ALA A 334 -6.77 -2.49 -14.86
N ARG A 335 -5.45 -2.67 -14.96
CA ARG A 335 -4.80 -3.97 -14.71
C ARG A 335 -4.99 -4.45 -13.27
N ARG A 336 -4.86 -3.56 -12.27
CA ARG A 336 -5.08 -3.92 -10.85
C ARG A 336 -6.54 -4.17 -10.52
N MET A 337 -7.45 -3.49 -11.21
CA MET A 337 -8.91 -3.65 -11.12
C MET A 337 -9.45 -4.74 -12.07
N SER A 338 -8.56 -5.63 -12.56
CA SER A 338 -8.87 -6.80 -13.39
C SER A 338 -8.37 -8.08 -12.72
N PRO A 339 -8.86 -9.26 -13.13
CA PRO A 339 -8.25 -10.54 -12.78
C PRO A 339 -6.74 -10.53 -13.09
N MET A 340 -5.95 -11.01 -12.14
CA MET A 340 -4.49 -11.08 -12.24
C MET A 340 -4.05 -12.53 -12.45
N ASP A 341 -2.93 -12.72 -13.12
CA ASP A 341 -2.30 -14.03 -13.23
C ASP A 341 -2.03 -14.64 -11.85
N ALA A 342 -2.29 -15.94 -11.71
CA ALA A 342 -2.20 -16.62 -10.42
C ALA A 342 -0.78 -16.59 -9.82
N LYS A 343 0.27 -16.65 -10.65
CA LYS A 343 1.66 -16.59 -10.16
C LYS A 343 2.01 -15.19 -9.69
N GLU A 344 1.59 -14.16 -10.45
CA GLU A 344 1.77 -12.76 -10.07
C GLU A 344 1.03 -12.46 -8.75
N ALA A 345 -0.25 -12.83 -8.66
CA ALA A 345 -1.06 -12.59 -7.46
C ALA A 345 -0.47 -13.26 -6.20
N ARG A 346 0.02 -14.50 -6.31
CA ARG A 346 0.69 -15.18 -5.19
C ARG A 346 1.99 -14.50 -4.78
N THR A 347 2.74 -13.97 -5.73
CA THR A 347 4.00 -13.27 -5.46
C THR A 347 3.72 -11.93 -4.77
N GLU A 348 2.73 -11.17 -5.21
CA GLU A 348 2.40 -9.87 -4.62
C GLU A 348 1.70 -10.00 -3.25
N THR A 349 0.85 -11.02 -3.04
CA THR A 349 0.18 -11.22 -1.73
C THR A 349 1.03 -11.97 -0.70
N SER A 350 2.23 -12.42 -1.07
CA SER A 350 3.12 -13.15 -0.17
C SER A 350 3.78 -12.16 0.80
N TRP A 351 3.66 -12.40 2.11
CA TRP A 351 4.24 -11.54 3.15
C TRP A 351 5.75 -11.35 2.98
N HIS A 352 6.48 -12.41 2.61
CA HIS A 352 7.94 -12.36 2.54
C HIS A 352 8.44 -11.57 1.33
N SER A 353 7.75 -11.64 0.19
CA SER A 353 8.08 -10.82 -0.99
C SER A 353 7.61 -9.37 -0.86
N SER A 354 6.46 -9.13 -0.23
CA SER A 354 5.86 -7.79 -0.15
C SER A 354 6.37 -6.94 1.02
N VAL A 355 6.83 -7.55 2.12
CA VAL A 355 7.15 -6.82 3.36
C VAL A 355 8.61 -6.94 3.78
N ILE A 356 9.25 -8.09 3.54
CA ILE A 356 10.52 -8.45 4.20
C ILE A 356 11.71 -8.53 3.21
N GLY A 357 11.44 -8.87 1.95
CA GLY A 357 12.46 -9.18 0.95
C GLY A 357 12.53 -10.68 0.69
N GLY A 358 12.53 -11.08 -0.60
CA GLY A 358 12.21 -12.44 -1.02
C GLY A 358 13.17 -13.57 -0.58
N GLY A 359 14.36 -13.25 -0.05
CA GLY A 359 15.38 -14.24 0.32
C GLY A 359 15.24 -14.85 1.73
N GLU A 360 14.55 -14.17 2.64
CA GLU A 360 14.47 -14.59 4.04
C GLU A 360 13.68 -15.88 4.34
N PRO A 361 12.59 -16.24 3.62
CA PRO A 361 11.82 -17.46 3.94
C PRO A 361 12.59 -18.77 3.69
N ILE A 362 13.80 -18.69 3.13
CA ILE A 362 14.71 -19.84 2.95
C ILE A 362 15.82 -19.80 4.02
N ILE A 363 16.38 -18.63 4.29
CA ILE A 363 17.56 -18.47 5.15
C ILE A 363 17.26 -18.84 6.61
N VAL A 364 16.17 -18.30 7.19
CA VAL A 364 15.84 -18.50 8.60
C VAL A 364 15.52 -19.97 8.91
N PRO A 365 14.69 -20.68 8.10
CA PRO A 365 14.47 -22.11 8.31
C PRO A 365 15.74 -22.95 8.15
N VAL A 366 16.63 -22.62 7.22
CA VAL A 366 17.91 -23.33 7.04
C VAL A 366 18.80 -23.18 8.28
N PHE A 367 18.91 -21.97 8.83
CA PHE A 367 19.69 -21.74 10.04
C PHE A 367 19.07 -22.38 11.28
N ALA A 368 17.74 -22.39 11.39
CA ALA A 368 17.06 -23.16 12.41
C ALA A 368 17.26 -24.68 12.24
N ALA A 369 17.28 -25.18 11.00
CA ALA A 369 17.47 -26.61 10.72
C ALA A 369 18.80 -27.18 11.25
N LEU A 370 19.86 -26.35 11.27
CA LEU A 370 21.17 -26.73 11.84
C LEU A 370 21.12 -27.09 13.33
N LEU A 371 20.09 -26.61 14.04
CA LEU A 371 19.90 -26.83 15.48
C LEU A 371 18.91 -27.97 15.77
N LEU A 372 18.25 -28.56 14.75
CA LEU A 372 17.30 -29.67 14.92
C LEU A 372 17.91 -30.96 15.50
N PRO A 373 19.18 -31.35 15.21
CA PRO A 373 19.77 -32.54 15.84
C PRO A 373 19.76 -32.49 17.37
N GLN A 374 19.72 -31.29 17.95
CA GLN A 374 19.65 -31.08 19.39
C GLN A 374 18.35 -31.60 20.01
N LEU A 375 17.30 -31.83 19.21
CA LEU A 375 16.02 -32.39 19.67
C LEU A 375 16.18 -33.79 20.29
N VAL A 376 17.20 -34.54 19.85
CA VAL A 376 17.51 -35.90 20.31
C VAL A 376 18.55 -35.90 21.44
N SER A 377 18.99 -34.73 21.91
CA SER A 377 19.97 -34.64 22.99
C SER A 377 19.38 -35.10 24.33
N ASP A 378 20.23 -35.72 25.15
CA ASP A 378 19.92 -36.09 26.54
C ASP A 378 20.02 -34.89 27.50
N ASP A 379 20.70 -33.83 27.08
CA ASP A 379 20.86 -32.60 27.85
C ASP A 379 19.68 -31.64 27.63
N TRP A 380 19.06 -31.18 28.72
CA TRP A 380 17.80 -30.44 28.64
C TRP A 380 17.91 -29.08 27.91
N PRO A 381 18.96 -28.24 28.07
CA PRO A 381 19.10 -26.99 27.33
C PRO A 381 19.22 -27.25 25.82
N SER A 382 19.98 -28.29 25.44
CA SER A 382 20.12 -28.73 24.05
C SER A 382 18.77 -29.19 23.48
N ARG A 383 18.03 -30.02 24.22
CA ARG A 383 16.69 -30.47 23.80
C ARG A 383 15.73 -29.30 23.60
N VAL A 384 15.71 -28.33 24.52
CA VAL A 384 14.91 -27.11 24.39
C VAL A 384 15.37 -26.29 23.17
N ALA A 385 16.67 -26.19 22.90
CA ALA A 385 17.19 -25.55 21.70
C ALA A 385 16.64 -26.19 20.42
N GLY A 386 16.58 -27.53 20.37
CA GLY A 386 15.99 -28.28 19.26
C GLY A 386 14.49 -28.02 19.09
N VAL A 387 13.74 -27.93 20.18
CA VAL A 387 12.30 -27.59 20.14
C VAL A 387 12.08 -26.18 19.60
N LEU A 388 12.84 -25.18 20.09
CA LEU A 388 12.73 -23.80 19.62
C LEU A 388 13.11 -23.69 18.14
N ALA A 389 14.13 -24.41 17.69
CA ALA A 389 14.50 -24.50 16.28
C ALA A 389 13.37 -25.09 15.41
N ALA A 390 12.73 -26.18 15.86
CA ALA A 390 11.59 -26.76 15.18
C ALA A 390 10.40 -25.78 15.10
N LEU A 391 10.12 -25.07 16.19
CA LEU A 391 9.09 -24.01 16.21
C LEU A 391 9.40 -22.89 15.22
N THR A 392 10.66 -22.46 15.12
CA THR A 392 11.08 -21.45 14.13
C THR A 392 10.81 -21.91 12.70
N VAL A 393 11.19 -23.16 12.35
CA VAL A 393 10.94 -23.74 11.02
C VAL A 393 9.44 -23.77 10.70
N VAL A 394 8.62 -24.24 11.64
CA VAL A 394 7.16 -24.31 11.46
C VAL A 394 6.55 -22.93 11.35
N ALA A 395 6.96 -21.98 12.18
CA ALA A 395 6.41 -20.62 12.21
C ALA A 395 6.70 -19.83 10.91
N GLU A 396 7.85 -20.08 10.28
CA GLU A 396 8.22 -19.49 8.98
C GLU A 396 7.54 -20.20 7.80
N LEU A 397 7.61 -21.54 7.74
CA LEU A 397 7.15 -22.28 6.56
C LEU A 397 5.65 -22.53 6.52
N ALA A 398 4.99 -22.76 7.66
CA ALA A 398 3.57 -23.09 7.68
C ALA A 398 2.69 -21.99 7.06
N PRO A 399 2.90 -20.68 7.34
CA PRO A 399 2.14 -19.62 6.67
C PRO A 399 2.35 -19.59 5.15
N VAL A 400 3.57 -19.85 4.67
CA VAL A 400 3.88 -19.89 3.23
C VAL A 400 3.15 -21.05 2.55
N VAL A 401 3.23 -22.25 3.13
CA VAL A 401 2.55 -23.44 2.62
C VAL A 401 1.04 -23.25 2.65
N ALA A 402 0.48 -22.75 3.76
CA ALA A 402 -0.95 -22.48 3.88
C ALA A 402 -1.42 -21.45 2.86
N HIS A 403 -0.64 -20.39 2.63
CA HIS A 403 -0.93 -19.38 1.61
C HIS A 403 -0.94 -19.98 0.20
N GLN A 404 0.08 -20.76 -0.16
CA GLN A 404 0.17 -21.40 -1.48
C GLN A 404 -0.97 -22.40 -1.72
N LEU A 405 -1.32 -23.20 -0.72
CA LEU A 405 -2.42 -24.16 -0.80
C LEU A 405 -3.77 -23.44 -0.94
N THR A 406 -4.03 -22.43 -0.10
CA THR A 406 -5.29 -21.67 -0.14
C THR A 406 -5.43 -20.92 -1.47
N ALA A 407 -4.34 -20.34 -1.97
CA ALA A 407 -4.32 -19.69 -3.26
C ALA A 407 -4.69 -20.66 -4.39
N ARG A 408 -3.99 -21.78 -4.50
CA ARG A 408 -4.20 -22.75 -5.61
C ARG A 408 -5.53 -23.49 -5.52
N LEU A 409 -5.95 -23.90 -4.32
CA LEU A 409 -7.13 -24.73 -4.14
C LEU A 409 -8.43 -23.92 -4.11
N ASN A 410 -8.36 -22.62 -3.85
CA ASN A 410 -9.56 -21.78 -3.72
C ASN A 410 -9.46 -20.49 -4.52
N LEU A 411 -8.51 -19.60 -4.19
CA LEU A 411 -8.54 -18.22 -4.70
C LEU A 411 -8.28 -18.12 -6.20
N ASP A 412 -7.38 -18.95 -6.73
CA ASP A 412 -6.95 -18.90 -8.13
C ASP A 412 -7.88 -19.72 -9.06
N ARG A 413 -8.96 -20.31 -8.52
CA ARG A 413 -9.96 -21.02 -9.34
C ARG A 413 -10.88 -20.03 -10.07
N PRO A 414 -11.47 -20.42 -11.22
CA PRO A 414 -12.50 -19.64 -11.90
C PRO A 414 -13.67 -19.31 -10.97
N ALA A 415 -14.20 -18.08 -11.10
CA ALA A 415 -15.33 -17.59 -10.32
C ALA A 415 -16.66 -18.23 -10.74
N ALA A 416 -16.88 -18.36 -12.06
CA ALA A 416 -17.98 -19.12 -12.64
C ALA A 416 -17.42 -20.36 -13.34
N PRO A 417 -18.09 -21.53 -13.24
CA PRO A 417 -17.73 -22.68 -14.06
C PRO A 417 -17.90 -22.32 -15.54
N GLU A 418 -16.96 -22.73 -16.39
CA GLU A 418 -17.17 -22.70 -17.84
C GLU A 418 -18.41 -23.54 -18.15
N SER A 419 -19.35 -22.96 -18.89
CA SER A 419 -20.48 -23.74 -19.43
C SER A 419 -19.90 -24.88 -20.27
N PRO A 420 -20.33 -26.14 -20.06
CA PRO A 420 -19.78 -27.31 -20.72
C PRO A 420 -19.97 -27.31 -22.24
#